data_AF-A0A922LL09-F1
#
_entry.id   AF-A0A922LL09-F1
#
_cell.length_a   1.000
_cell.length_b   1.000
_cell.length_c   1.000
_cell.angle_alpha   90.00
_cell.angle_beta   90.00
_cell.angle_gamma   90.00
#
_symmetry.space_group_name_H-M   'P 1'
#
loop_
_entity.id
_entity.type
_entity.pdbx_description
1 polymer ?
#
loop_
_entity_poly.entity_id
_entity_poly.type
_entity_poly.pdbx_seq_one_letter_code
_entity_poly.pdbx_strand_id
1 'polypeptide(L)'
;MTMNIASALRYGRVCNCRWQTKFVICIQCICYSLSFIPNMNSYFCIIGGYLLPPYFRLWTLFTSSFYNFSLTLLLLDILTVFLMDKLLSGPYKWHELLRFSVLVNFSSSVSVSLFLFPISLIVYDKSVLFLYPVCGLVALLGGVTVLGRQMMSDKLLIDFPLGKIRYKHIPFISALSFAVLFSIGFCAGISFSLFVTGIFIAWTYLRFFQRHSNGLLGDVDDSFTFAG
;
A
#
# COMPACT_ATOMS: atom_id res chain seq x y z
N MET A 1 6.27 19.27 34.11
CA MET A 1 5.55 19.54 32.84
C MET A 1 4.32 18.62 32.79
N THR A 2 3.25 19.01 33.48
CA THR A 2 2.05 18.16 33.64
C THR A 2 1.13 18.33 32.43
N MET A 3 1.00 17.28 31.62
CA MET A 3 0.05 17.24 30.49
C MET A 3 -1.37 17.46 31.00
N ASN A 4 -2.08 18.42 30.42
CA ASN A 4 -3.46 18.77 30.79
C ASN A 4 -4.42 17.60 30.44
N ILE A 5 -5.41 17.30 31.28
CA ILE A 5 -6.28 16.12 31.11
C ILE A 5 -7.02 16.14 29.76
N ALA A 6 -7.37 17.34 29.26
CA ALA A 6 -7.96 17.52 27.94
C ALA A 6 -7.00 17.21 26.77
N SER A 7 -5.70 17.52 26.92
CA SER A 7 -4.69 17.15 25.92
C SER A 7 -4.35 15.66 26.00
N ALA A 8 -4.34 15.06 27.19
CA ALA A 8 -4.22 13.61 27.37
C ALA A 8 -5.40 12.83 26.78
N LEU A 9 -6.64 13.32 26.94
CA LEU A 9 -7.83 12.71 26.33
C LEU A 9 -7.85 12.89 24.81
N ARG A 10 -7.40 14.04 24.29
CA ARG A 10 -7.25 14.27 22.84
C ARG A 10 -6.14 13.37 22.28
N TYR A 11 -5.02 13.21 22.98
CA TYR A 11 -3.92 12.33 22.60
C TYR A 11 -4.32 10.84 22.64
N GLY A 12 -5.03 10.43 23.69
CA GLY A 12 -5.59 9.08 23.81
C GLY A 12 -6.56 8.74 22.68
N ARG A 13 -7.37 9.70 22.23
CA ARG A 13 -8.26 9.54 21.07
C ARG A 13 -7.49 9.49 19.74
N VAL A 14 -6.38 10.23 19.62
CA VAL A 14 -5.49 10.21 18.46
C VAL A 14 -4.72 8.89 18.37
N CYS A 15 -4.26 8.31 19.49
CA CYS A 15 -3.53 7.03 19.50
C CYS A 15 -4.43 5.78 19.54
N ASN A 16 -5.72 5.90 19.86
CA ASN A 16 -6.59 4.73 19.91
C ASN A 16 -7.03 4.32 18.50
N CYS A 17 -6.46 3.23 17.97
CA CYS A 17 -6.91 2.61 16.73
C CYS A 17 -8.02 1.59 16.98
N ARG A 18 -8.80 1.29 15.94
CA ARG A 18 -9.77 0.18 15.99
C ARG A 18 -9.08 -1.14 16.33
N TRP A 19 -9.81 -2.06 16.96
CA TRP A 19 -9.24 -3.36 17.36
C TRP A 19 -8.76 -4.18 16.16
N GLN A 20 -9.44 -4.06 15.01
CA GLN A 20 -9.05 -4.73 13.77
C GLN A 20 -7.68 -4.25 13.26
N THR A 21 -7.40 -2.95 13.36
CA THR A 21 -6.10 -2.38 13.00
C THR A 21 -4.99 -2.91 13.90
N LYS A 22 -5.23 -2.98 15.21
CA LYS A 22 -4.30 -3.57 16.17
C LYS A 22 -4.04 -5.05 15.88
N PHE A 23 -5.09 -5.78 15.48
CA PHE A 23 -4.99 -7.18 15.09
C PHE A 23 -4.13 -7.39 13.85
N VAL A 24 -4.33 -6.59 12.79
CA VAL A 24 -3.50 -6.64 11.57
C VAL A 24 -2.03 -6.33 11.87
N ILE A 25 -1.76 -5.29 12.66
CA ILE A 25 -0.39 -4.93 13.07
C ILE A 25 0.26 -6.08 13.87
N CYS A 26 -0.48 -6.71 14.78
CA CYS A 26 0.00 -7.85 15.55
C CYS A 26 0.39 -9.02 14.64
N ILE A 27 -0.46 -9.37 13.66
CA ILE A 27 -0.16 -10.41 12.67
C ILE A 27 1.12 -10.07 11.89
N GLN A 28 1.29 -8.83 11.44
CA GLN A 28 2.48 -8.42 10.70
C GLN A 28 3.76 -8.55 11.54
N CYS A 29 3.71 -8.19 12.82
CA CYS A 29 4.85 -8.37 13.73
C CYS A 29 5.20 -9.85 13.94
N ILE A 30 4.19 -10.72 14.05
CA ILE A 30 4.38 -12.17 14.14
C ILE A 30 5.00 -12.70 12.84
N CYS A 31 4.45 -12.33 11.68
CA CYS A 31 4.97 -12.73 10.39
C CYS A 31 6.40 -12.22 10.13
N TYR A 32 6.73 -11.01 10.61
CA TYR A 32 8.10 -10.50 10.58
C TYR A 32 9.03 -11.32 11.48
N SER A 33 8.56 -11.77 12.64
CA SER A 33 9.35 -12.65 13.51
C SER A 33 9.66 -14.00 12.85
N LEU A 34 8.76 -14.49 11.98
CA LEU A 34 9.03 -15.68 11.17
C LEU A 34 10.15 -15.45 10.13
N SER A 35 10.45 -14.20 9.75
CA SER A 35 11.50 -13.92 8.76
C SER A 35 12.92 -14.23 9.25
N PHE A 36 13.11 -14.40 10.56
CA PHE A 36 14.38 -14.84 11.14
C PHE A 36 14.66 -16.33 10.90
N ILE A 37 13.64 -17.12 10.56
CA ILE A 37 13.82 -18.55 10.24
C ILE A 37 14.33 -18.67 8.79
N PRO A 38 15.39 -19.45 8.52
CA PRO A 38 15.92 -19.61 7.18
C PRO A 38 14.87 -20.14 6.20
N ASN A 39 14.95 -19.70 4.95
CA ASN A 39 14.08 -20.09 3.84
C ASN A 39 12.61 -19.62 3.91
N MET A 40 12.17 -18.92 4.96
CA MET A 40 10.78 -18.46 5.08
C MET A 40 10.34 -17.51 3.97
N ASN A 41 11.25 -16.68 3.45
CA ASN A 41 10.98 -15.80 2.31
C ASN A 41 10.40 -16.57 1.11
N SER A 42 10.86 -17.81 0.87
CA SER A 42 10.42 -18.61 -0.28
C SER A 42 9.00 -19.17 -0.14
N TYR A 43 8.48 -19.25 1.09
CA TYR A 43 7.16 -19.78 1.40
C TYR A 43 6.11 -18.69 1.58
N PHE A 44 6.52 -17.49 2.01
CA PHE A 44 5.62 -16.39 2.33
C PHE A 44 5.57 -15.29 1.28
N CYS A 45 6.69 -14.99 0.59
CA CYS A 45 6.73 -14.01 -0.49
C CYS A 45 6.30 -14.64 -1.81
N ILE A 46 5.74 -13.81 -2.70
CA ILE A 46 5.50 -14.23 -4.07
C ILE A 46 6.85 -14.18 -4.80
N ILE A 47 7.26 -15.33 -5.33
CA ILE A 47 8.43 -15.46 -6.19
C ILE A 47 7.91 -15.88 -7.56
N GLY A 48 8.18 -15.08 -8.59
CA GLY A 48 7.64 -15.30 -9.94
C GLY A 48 7.90 -16.71 -10.46
N GLY A 49 9.10 -17.23 -10.23
CA GLY A 49 9.51 -18.58 -10.65
C GLY A 49 8.81 -19.73 -9.92
N TYR A 50 8.17 -19.48 -8.78
CA TYR A 50 7.39 -20.50 -8.04
C TYR A 50 5.88 -20.40 -8.23
N LEU A 51 5.40 -19.32 -8.85
CA LEU A 51 3.97 -19.10 -9.09
C LEU A 51 3.41 -20.01 -10.19
N LEU A 52 4.23 -20.28 -11.21
CA LEU A 52 3.91 -21.08 -12.39
C LEU A 52 4.41 -22.55 -12.25
N PRO A 53 4.06 -23.45 -13.20
CA PRO A 53 4.59 -24.81 -13.19
C PRO A 53 6.12 -24.83 -13.03
N PRO A 54 6.68 -25.79 -12.26
CA PRO A 54 6.03 -26.96 -11.65
C PRO A 54 5.51 -26.79 -10.21
N TYR A 55 5.79 -25.66 -9.54
CA TYR A 55 5.60 -25.56 -8.08
C TYR A 55 4.22 -25.08 -7.64
N PHE A 56 3.54 -24.22 -8.43
CA PHE A 56 2.20 -23.70 -8.14
C PHE A 56 1.98 -23.18 -6.71
N ARG A 57 2.89 -22.34 -6.20
CA ARG A 57 2.80 -21.78 -4.84
C ARG A 57 1.78 -20.64 -4.72
N LEU A 58 0.51 -20.91 -5.06
CA LEU A 58 -0.56 -19.91 -5.13
C LEU A 58 -0.93 -19.30 -3.77
N TRP A 59 -0.67 -20.00 -2.66
CA TRP A 59 -0.90 -19.46 -1.31
C TRP A 59 -0.06 -18.21 -1.02
N THR A 60 1.09 -18.04 -1.70
CA THR A 60 1.96 -16.87 -1.56
C THR A 60 1.25 -15.56 -1.92
N LEU A 61 0.23 -15.62 -2.78
CA LEU A 61 -0.60 -14.47 -3.13
C LEU A 61 -1.33 -13.87 -1.93
N PHE A 62 -1.70 -14.71 -0.96
CA PHE A 62 -2.35 -14.28 0.27
C PHE A 62 -1.35 -13.97 1.38
N THR A 63 -0.36 -14.85 1.59
CA THR A 63 0.59 -14.70 2.70
C THR A 63 1.54 -13.51 2.52
N SER A 64 1.84 -13.14 1.28
CA SER A 64 2.75 -12.04 0.97
C SER A 64 2.27 -10.69 1.51
N SER A 65 0.96 -10.50 1.66
CA SER A 65 0.37 -9.25 2.18
C SER A 65 0.66 -9.02 3.67
N PHE A 66 0.95 -10.08 4.42
CA PHE A 66 1.18 -10.00 5.87
C PHE A 66 2.66 -10.14 6.24
N TYR A 67 3.50 -10.58 5.30
CA TYR A 67 4.89 -10.91 5.54
C TYR A 67 5.83 -9.80 5.05
N ASN A 68 6.86 -9.51 5.83
CA ASN A 68 7.98 -8.68 5.44
C ASN A 68 9.28 -9.29 5.96
N PHE A 69 10.35 -9.12 5.21
CA PHE A 69 11.70 -9.55 5.60
C PHE A 69 12.60 -8.40 6.06
N SER A 70 12.19 -7.15 5.84
CA SER A 70 12.93 -5.96 6.26
C SER A 70 12.15 -5.17 7.32
N LEU A 71 12.86 -4.67 8.33
CA LEU A 71 12.29 -3.80 9.35
C LEU A 71 11.72 -2.51 8.74
N THR A 72 12.38 -1.96 7.72
CA THR A 72 11.91 -0.74 7.04
C THR A 72 10.58 -0.94 6.35
N LEU A 73 10.38 -2.09 5.71
CA LEU A 73 9.12 -2.45 5.07
C LEU A 73 8.02 -2.73 6.10
N LEU A 74 8.35 -3.38 7.22
CA LEU A 74 7.41 -3.56 8.33
C LEU A 74 6.93 -2.21 8.89
N LEU A 75 7.85 -1.27 9.13
CA LEU A 75 7.48 0.07 9.63
C LEU A 75 6.58 0.81 8.65
N LEU A 76 6.84 0.66 7.34
CA LEU A 76 6.02 1.24 6.29
C LEU A 76 4.63 0.60 6.23
N ASP A 77 4.52 -0.71 6.45
CA ASP A 77 3.26 -1.41 6.51
C ASP A 77 2.42 -1.01 7.73
N ILE A 78 3.06 -0.89 8.91
CA ILE A 78 2.41 -0.38 10.12
C ILE A 78 1.91 1.04 9.89
N LEU A 79 2.74 1.90 9.27
CA LEU A 79 2.33 3.26 8.88
C LEU A 79 1.13 3.22 7.94
N THR A 80 1.14 2.33 6.95
CA THR A 80 0.04 2.18 5.98
C THR A 80 -1.27 1.86 6.67
N VAL A 81 -1.29 0.83 7.53
CA VAL A 81 -2.49 0.42 8.26
C VAL A 81 -2.94 1.52 9.24
N PHE A 82 -2.00 2.21 9.89
CA PHE A 82 -2.28 3.34 10.77
C PHE A 82 -2.93 4.52 10.02
N LEU A 83 -2.37 4.93 8.87
CA LEU A 83 -2.92 5.98 8.02
C LEU A 83 -4.32 5.59 7.52
N MET A 84 -4.49 4.33 7.13
CA MET A 84 -5.80 3.77 6.76
C MET A 84 -6.83 3.95 7.88
N ASP A 85 -6.46 3.60 9.12
CA ASP A 85 -7.35 3.76 10.26
C ASP A 85 -7.63 5.24 10.54
N LYS A 86 -6.62 6.09 10.59
CA LYS A 86 -6.79 7.48 11.05
C LYS A 86 -7.40 8.41 10.01
N LEU A 87 -7.03 8.26 8.76
CA LEU A 87 -7.53 9.13 7.69
C LEU A 87 -8.90 8.66 7.18
N LEU A 88 -9.19 7.36 7.23
CA LEU A 88 -10.31 6.79 6.48
C LEU A 88 -11.39 6.13 7.33
N SER A 89 -11.16 5.85 8.62
CA SER A 89 -12.18 5.21 9.47
C SER A 89 -13.42 6.05 9.74
N GLY A 90 -13.35 7.37 9.55
CA GLY A 90 -14.50 8.27 9.71
C GLY A 90 -15.57 8.05 8.63
N PRO A 91 -15.26 8.30 7.35
CA PRO A 91 -16.24 8.17 6.27
C PRO A 91 -16.54 6.72 5.86
N TYR A 92 -15.60 5.78 6.05
CA TYR A 92 -15.75 4.40 5.57
C TYR A 92 -16.00 3.39 6.68
N LYS A 93 -16.88 2.44 6.39
CA LYS A 93 -17.06 1.25 7.23
C LYS A 93 -15.85 0.33 7.13
N TRP A 94 -15.58 -0.43 8.19
CA TRP A 94 -14.46 -1.39 8.20
C TRP A 94 -14.48 -2.36 7.01
N HIS A 95 -15.65 -2.84 6.60
CA HIS A 95 -15.76 -3.76 5.46
C HIS A 95 -15.38 -3.14 4.12
N GLU A 96 -15.55 -1.82 3.95
CA GLU A 96 -15.22 -1.12 2.70
C GLU A 96 -13.72 -0.94 2.62
N LEU A 97 -13.10 -0.55 3.73
CA LEU A 97 -11.65 -0.45 3.86
C LEU A 97 -10.99 -1.82 3.63
N LEU A 98 -11.53 -2.89 4.21
CA LEU A 98 -11.00 -4.25 4.00
C LEU A 98 -11.12 -4.67 2.53
N ARG A 99 -12.27 -4.43 1.87
CA ARG A 99 -12.44 -4.72 0.44
C ARG A 99 -11.44 -3.94 -0.42
N PHE A 100 -11.28 -2.64 -0.15
CA PHE A 100 -10.29 -1.80 -0.82
C PHE A 100 -8.87 -2.35 -0.60
N SER A 101 -8.50 -2.66 0.64
CA SER A 101 -7.18 -3.17 0.98
C SER A 101 -6.85 -4.49 0.29
N VAL A 102 -7.78 -5.44 0.33
CA VAL A 102 -7.61 -6.74 -0.33
C VAL A 102 -7.49 -6.54 -1.84
N LEU A 103 -8.40 -5.78 -2.45
CA LEU A 103 -8.41 -5.58 -3.90
C LEU A 103 -7.13 -4.92 -4.39
N VAL A 104 -6.72 -3.81 -3.78
CA VAL A 104 -5.53 -3.06 -4.20
C VAL A 104 -4.28 -3.91 -3.99
N ASN A 105 -4.07 -4.45 -2.78
CA ASN A 105 -2.82 -5.16 -2.50
C ASN A 105 -2.69 -6.47 -3.30
N PHE A 106 -3.77 -7.24 -3.42
CA PHE A 106 -3.79 -8.48 -4.18
C PHE A 106 -3.55 -8.21 -5.66
N SER A 107 -4.32 -7.30 -6.26
CA SER A 107 -4.21 -7.01 -7.70
C SER A 107 -2.84 -6.44 -8.04
N SER A 108 -2.29 -5.54 -7.23
CA SER A 108 -0.95 -4.97 -7.47
C SER A 108 0.14 -6.02 -7.33
N SER A 109 0.07 -6.89 -6.32
CA SER A 109 1.06 -7.96 -6.12
C SER A 109 1.05 -8.96 -7.27
N VAL A 110 -0.14 -9.32 -7.76
CA VAL A 110 -0.30 -10.16 -8.96
C VAL A 110 0.25 -9.45 -10.19
N SER A 111 -0.11 -8.18 -10.43
CA SER A 111 0.37 -7.41 -11.58
C SER A 111 1.90 -7.31 -11.58
N VAL A 112 2.53 -6.93 -10.47
CA VAL A 112 4.00 -6.83 -10.38
C VAL A 112 4.66 -8.19 -10.61
N SER A 113 4.10 -9.26 -10.04
CA SER A 113 4.62 -10.62 -10.24
C SER A 113 4.51 -11.06 -11.71
N LEU A 114 3.43 -10.71 -12.40
CA LEU A 114 3.26 -10.96 -13.82
C LEU A 114 4.20 -10.12 -14.69
N PHE A 115 4.54 -8.89 -14.28
CA PHE A 115 5.50 -8.04 -14.98
C PHE A 115 6.94 -8.58 -14.95
N LEU A 116 7.30 -9.42 -13.97
CA LEU A 116 8.63 -10.03 -13.92
C LEU A 116 8.89 -11.01 -15.08
N PHE A 117 7.85 -11.63 -15.65
CA PHE A 117 7.98 -12.54 -16.77
C PHE A 117 8.51 -11.88 -18.05
N PRO A 118 7.86 -10.84 -18.61
CA PRO A 118 8.40 -10.15 -19.79
C PRO A 118 9.77 -9.53 -19.50
N ILE A 119 10.04 -9.02 -18.30
CA ILE A 119 11.36 -8.51 -17.93
C ILE A 119 12.43 -9.61 -18.03
N SER A 120 12.14 -10.81 -17.52
CA SER A 120 13.08 -11.94 -17.62
C SER A 120 13.39 -12.35 -19.07
N LEU A 121 12.43 -12.17 -19.99
CA LEU A 121 12.63 -12.41 -21.41
C LEU A 121 13.47 -11.31 -22.08
N ILE A 122 13.25 -10.05 -21.72
CA ILE A 122 13.99 -8.89 -22.28
C ILE A 122 15.45 -8.92 -21.83
N VAL A 123 15.70 -9.23 -20.56
CA VAL A 123 17.06 -9.31 -19.98
C VAL A 123 17.76 -10.62 -20.37
N TYR A 124 17.02 -11.59 -20.90
CA TYR A 124 17.49 -12.95 -21.17
C TYR A 124 18.06 -13.67 -19.95
N ASP A 125 17.59 -13.33 -18.75
CA ASP A 125 18.00 -13.94 -17.50
C ASP A 125 16.80 -14.44 -16.68
N LYS A 126 16.73 -15.75 -16.51
CA LYS A 126 15.68 -16.42 -15.72
C LYS A 126 15.85 -16.20 -14.22
N SER A 127 17.05 -15.81 -13.77
CA SER A 127 17.33 -15.54 -12.36
C SER A 127 16.43 -14.43 -11.79
N VAL A 128 16.04 -13.46 -12.63
CA VAL A 128 15.12 -12.37 -12.32
C VAL A 128 13.81 -12.88 -11.67
N LEU A 129 13.30 -14.02 -12.11
CA LEU A 129 12.06 -14.61 -11.57
C LEU A 129 12.20 -15.11 -10.13
N PHE A 130 13.43 -15.35 -9.66
CA PHE A 130 13.75 -15.90 -8.34
C PHE A 130 14.39 -14.89 -7.39
N LEU A 131 15.06 -13.86 -7.92
CA LEU A 131 15.78 -12.86 -7.11
C LEU A 131 14.88 -11.81 -6.45
N TYR A 132 13.70 -11.56 -7.00
CA TYR A 132 12.86 -10.42 -6.61
C TYR A 132 11.57 -10.87 -5.92
N PRO A 133 11.59 -11.10 -4.59
CA PRO A 133 10.39 -11.47 -3.83
C PRO A 133 9.43 -10.27 -3.71
N VAL A 134 8.15 -10.52 -3.93
CA VAL A 134 7.07 -9.53 -3.78
C VAL A 134 6.33 -9.81 -2.47
N CYS A 135 6.32 -8.85 -1.55
CA CYS A 135 5.62 -8.92 -0.27
C CYS A 135 5.34 -7.53 0.33
N GLY A 136 4.57 -7.52 1.42
CA GLY A 136 4.20 -6.33 2.18
C GLY A 136 2.93 -5.63 1.70
N LEU A 137 2.68 -4.46 2.26
CA LEU A 137 1.54 -3.58 1.98
C LEU A 137 1.95 -2.28 1.27
N VAL A 138 3.13 -2.24 0.64
CA VAL A 138 3.64 -1.06 -0.09
C VAL A 138 2.65 -0.62 -1.19
N ALA A 139 2.01 -1.57 -1.88
CA ALA A 139 0.99 -1.26 -2.87
C ALA A 139 -0.25 -0.60 -2.24
N LEU A 140 -0.66 -1.08 -1.06
CA LEU A 140 -1.74 -0.45 -0.31
C LEU A 140 -1.37 0.97 0.12
N LEU A 141 -0.11 1.27 0.46
CA LEU A 141 0.32 2.63 0.76
C LEU A 141 0.06 3.56 -0.43
N GLY A 142 0.42 3.14 -1.64
CA GLY A 142 0.10 3.85 -2.87
C GLY A 142 -1.40 4.10 -3.00
N GLY A 143 -2.22 3.08 -2.75
CA GLY A 143 -3.67 3.22 -2.76
C GLY A 143 -4.21 4.19 -1.70
N VAL A 144 -3.65 4.19 -0.49
CA VAL A 144 -4.03 5.12 0.58
C VAL A 144 -3.76 6.57 0.19
N THR A 145 -2.71 6.86 -0.59
CA THR A 145 -2.49 8.23 -1.10
C THR A 145 -3.60 8.69 -2.04
N VAL A 146 -4.08 7.81 -2.93
CA VAL A 146 -5.16 8.12 -3.88
C VAL A 146 -6.49 8.27 -3.15
N LEU A 147 -6.76 7.38 -2.20
CA LEU A 147 -7.97 7.45 -1.39
C LEU A 147 -7.98 8.70 -0.49
N GLY A 148 -6.82 9.09 0.06
CA GLY A 148 -6.65 10.36 0.75
C GLY A 148 -6.89 11.57 -0.15
N ARG A 149 -6.42 11.53 -1.40
CA ARG A 149 -6.74 12.54 -2.42
C ARG A 149 -8.25 12.63 -2.66
N GLN A 150 -8.96 11.52 -2.79
CA GLN A 150 -10.41 11.52 -3.02
C GLN A 150 -11.17 12.19 -1.86
N MET A 151 -10.76 11.94 -0.61
CA MET A 151 -11.45 12.45 0.58
C MET A 151 -11.15 13.91 0.92
N MET A 152 -9.95 14.39 0.55
CA MET A 152 -9.44 15.68 1.04
C MET A 152 -8.88 16.57 -0.07
N SER A 153 -9.27 16.35 -1.32
CA SER A 153 -8.75 17.03 -2.52
C SER A 153 -8.55 18.54 -2.35
N ASP A 154 -9.52 19.22 -1.73
CA ASP A 154 -9.55 20.68 -1.57
C ASP A 154 -8.75 21.21 -0.37
N LYS A 155 -8.32 20.33 0.55
CA LYS A 155 -7.53 20.77 1.70
C LYS A 155 -6.14 21.20 1.26
N LEU A 156 -5.67 22.32 1.80
CA LEU A 156 -4.29 22.77 1.66
C LEU A 156 -3.40 21.92 2.56
N LEU A 157 -2.31 21.40 2.00
CA LEU A 157 -1.26 20.71 2.75
C LEU A 157 -0.22 21.71 3.25
N ILE A 158 0.35 22.47 2.32
CA ILE A 158 1.42 23.42 2.59
C ILE A 158 1.19 24.64 1.71
N ASP A 159 1.22 25.82 2.33
CA ASP A 159 1.17 27.10 1.66
C ASP A 159 2.60 27.63 1.52
N PHE A 160 3.13 27.65 0.30
CA PHE A 160 4.42 28.26 -0.01
C PHE A 160 4.22 29.60 -0.71
N PRO A 161 5.14 30.56 -0.55
CA PRO A 161 5.06 31.86 -1.23
C PRO A 161 5.06 31.74 -2.77
N LEU A 162 5.51 30.62 -3.33
CA LEU A 162 5.60 30.35 -4.77
C LEU A 162 4.52 29.39 -5.29
N GLY A 163 3.62 28.89 -4.43
CA GLY A 163 2.57 27.97 -4.85
C GLY A 163 1.90 27.19 -3.72
N LYS A 164 0.68 26.70 -3.98
CA LYS A 164 -0.14 25.97 -3.00
C LYS A 164 -0.11 24.47 -3.26
N ILE A 165 0.43 23.70 -2.32
CA ILE A 165 0.36 22.23 -2.38
C ILE A 165 -0.93 21.80 -1.69
N ARG A 166 -1.78 21.10 -2.44
CA ARG A 166 -3.03 20.49 -1.98
C ARG A 166 -2.91 18.98 -1.89
N TYR A 167 -3.81 18.35 -1.14
CA TYR A 167 -3.88 16.89 -1.00
C TYR A 167 -3.99 16.16 -2.35
N LYS A 168 -4.54 16.81 -3.38
CA LYS A 168 -4.59 16.25 -4.74
C LYS A 168 -3.22 15.90 -5.34
N HIS A 169 -2.14 16.53 -4.88
CA HIS A 169 -0.79 16.28 -5.38
C HIS A 169 -0.05 15.16 -4.62
N ILE A 170 -0.60 14.62 -3.52
CA ILE A 170 0.08 13.61 -2.69
C ILE A 170 0.47 12.36 -3.48
N PRO A 171 -0.41 11.74 -4.30
CA PRO A 171 -0.03 10.52 -5.02
C PRO A 171 1.16 10.76 -5.95
N PHE A 172 1.20 11.91 -6.62
CA PHE A 172 2.29 12.27 -7.52
C PHE A 172 3.60 12.57 -6.76
N ILE A 173 3.54 13.39 -5.71
CA ILE A 173 4.72 13.74 -4.90
C ILE A 173 5.31 12.49 -4.23
N SER A 174 4.46 11.61 -3.71
CA SER A 174 4.91 10.36 -3.09
C SER A 174 5.50 9.38 -4.11
N ALA A 175 4.93 9.27 -5.32
CA ALA A 175 5.51 8.48 -6.40
C ALA A 175 6.88 9.01 -6.83
N LEU A 176 7.02 10.34 -6.95
CA LEU A 176 8.31 10.98 -7.24
C LEU A 176 9.33 10.72 -6.11
N SER A 177 8.90 10.79 -4.86
CA SER A 177 9.76 10.49 -3.70
C SER A 177 10.25 9.04 -3.74
N PHE A 178 9.36 8.08 -4.04
CA PHE A 178 9.72 6.68 -4.22
C PHE A 178 10.67 6.47 -5.41
N ALA A 179 10.50 7.21 -6.51
CA ALA A 179 11.41 7.19 -7.66
C ALA A 179 12.81 7.69 -7.29
N VAL A 180 12.91 8.78 -6.53
CA VAL A 180 14.21 9.31 -6.05
C VAL A 180 14.89 8.31 -5.11
N LEU A 181 14.14 7.73 -4.17
CA LEU A 181 14.69 6.70 -3.26
C LEU A 181 15.17 5.46 -4.03
N PHE A 182 14.49 5.07 -5.10
CA PHE A 182 14.92 4.01 -5.99
C PHE A 182 16.22 4.39 -6.73
N SER A 183 16.30 5.59 -7.31
CA SER A 183 17.48 6.06 -8.06
C SER A 183 18.75 6.15 -7.20
N ILE A 184 18.61 6.46 -5.90
CA ILE A 184 19.73 6.54 -4.95
C ILE A 184 20.04 5.15 -4.33
N GLY A 185 19.26 4.12 -4.64
CA GLY A 185 19.46 2.75 -4.15
C GLY A 185 18.94 2.48 -2.74
N PHE A 186 18.16 3.40 -2.16
CA PHE A 186 17.56 3.24 -0.83
C PHE A 186 16.26 2.43 -0.84
N CYS A 187 15.62 2.31 -2.00
CA CYS A 187 14.40 1.54 -2.21
C CYS A 187 14.60 0.49 -3.30
N ALA A 188 14.08 -0.72 -3.10
CA ALA A 188 14.11 -1.76 -4.12
C ALA A 188 13.14 -1.43 -5.28
N GLY A 189 13.51 -1.82 -6.51
CA GLY A 189 12.66 -1.62 -7.69
C GLY A 189 11.27 -2.25 -7.54
N ILE A 190 11.17 -3.40 -6.87
CA ILE A 190 9.89 -4.05 -6.56
C ILE A 190 8.99 -3.20 -5.69
N SER A 191 9.54 -2.57 -4.64
CA SER A 191 8.78 -1.68 -3.76
C SER A 191 8.28 -0.45 -4.53
N PHE A 192 9.11 0.11 -5.42
CA PHE A 192 8.69 1.19 -6.32
C PHE A 192 7.54 0.73 -7.26
N SER A 193 7.70 -0.41 -7.92
CA SER A 193 6.67 -0.97 -8.82
C SER A 193 5.37 -1.29 -8.08
N LEU A 194 5.42 -1.84 -6.87
CA LEU A 194 4.25 -2.08 -6.02
C LEU A 194 3.54 -0.78 -5.68
N PHE A 195 4.28 0.25 -5.26
CA PHE A 195 3.72 1.54 -4.91
C PHE A 195 2.97 2.18 -6.10
N VAL A 196 3.62 2.22 -7.26
CA VAL A 196 3.06 2.81 -8.49
C VAL A 196 1.86 2.01 -9.01
N THR A 197 1.96 0.68 -9.08
CA THR A 197 0.82 -0.17 -9.49
C THR A 197 -0.34 -0.07 -8.51
N GLY A 198 -0.06 0.10 -7.22
CA GLY A 198 -1.04 0.40 -6.17
C GLY A 198 -1.81 1.69 -6.43
N ILE A 199 -1.13 2.76 -6.83
CA ILE A 199 -1.77 4.03 -7.23
C ILE A 199 -2.72 3.81 -8.41
N PHE A 200 -2.25 3.13 -9.47
CA PHE A 200 -3.08 2.90 -10.66
C PHE A 200 -4.32 2.07 -10.35
N ILE A 201 -4.14 0.93 -9.67
CA ILE A 201 -5.25 0.03 -9.34
C ILE A 201 -6.24 0.70 -8.38
N ALA A 202 -5.75 1.41 -7.37
CA ALA A 202 -6.62 2.15 -6.46
C ALA A 202 -7.40 3.24 -7.18
N TRP A 203 -6.76 4.02 -8.07
CA TRP A 203 -7.46 5.04 -8.85
C TRP A 203 -8.52 4.41 -9.75
N THR A 204 -8.21 3.35 -10.49
CA THR A 204 -9.19 2.64 -11.34
C THR A 204 -10.36 2.10 -10.52
N TYR A 205 -10.08 1.51 -9.36
CA TYR A 205 -11.14 1.02 -8.47
C TYR A 205 -12.04 2.15 -7.97
N LEU A 206 -11.47 3.22 -7.44
CA LEU A 206 -12.24 4.34 -6.87
C LEU A 206 -13.01 5.09 -7.96
N ARG A 207 -12.42 5.25 -9.16
CA ARG A 207 -13.04 5.96 -10.28
C ARG A 207 -14.21 5.21 -10.89
N PHE A 208 -14.17 3.87 -10.96
CA PHE A 208 -15.15 3.10 -11.75
C PHE A 208 -15.91 2.02 -10.97
N PHE A 209 -15.32 1.41 -9.95
CA PHE A 209 -15.84 0.20 -9.31
C PHE A 209 -16.32 0.39 -7.88
N GLN A 210 -15.95 1.50 -7.22
CA GLN A 210 -16.38 1.79 -5.86
C GLN A 210 -17.91 1.94 -5.81
N ARG A 211 -18.57 1.11 -5.02
CA ARG A 211 -20.02 1.18 -4.85
C ARG A 211 -20.39 2.15 -3.73
N HIS A 212 -21.14 3.19 -4.05
CA HIS A 212 -21.69 4.11 -3.07
C HIS A 212 -23.05 3.64 -2.57
N SER A 213 -23.45 4.08 -1.37
CA SER A 213 -24.79 3.81 -0.80
C SER A 213 -25.94 4.26 -1.71
N ASN A 214 -25.65 5.23 -2.58
CA ASN A 214 -26.61 5.88 -3.45
C ASN A 214 -26.88 5.08 -4.74
N GLY A 215 -26.27 3.90 -4.88
CA GLY A 215 -26.37 3.04 -6.06
C GLY A 215 -25.42 3.41 -7.21
N LEU A 216 -24.81 4.60 -7.16
CA LEU A 216 -23.80 5.04 -8.12
C LEU A 216 -22.49 4.25 -7.97
N LEU A 217 -21.87 3.97 -9.12
CA LEU A 217 -20.57 3.31 -9.24
C LEU A 217 -19.49 4.34 -9.53
N GLY A 218 -18.39 4.23 -8.79
CA GLY A 218 -17.24 5.10 -8.92
C GLY A 218 -17.46 6.53 -8.43
N ASP A 219 -16.40 7.32 -8.54
CA ASP A 219 -16.41 8.75 -8.28
C ASP A 219 -16.34 9.49 -9.62
N VAL A 220 -17.48 10.02 -10.07
CA VAL A 220 -17.63 10.69 -11.38
C VAL A 220 -17.14 12.13 -11.39
N ASP A 221 -16.72 12.69 -10.24
CA ASP A 221 -16.32 14.09 -10.14
C ASP A 221 -15.12 14.42 -11.04
N ASP A 222 -15.18 15.53 -11.78
CA ASP A 222 -14.10 15.97 -12.67
C ASP A 222 -12.83 16.33 -11.90
N SER A 223 -12.96 16.68 -10.63
CA SER A 223 -11.84 16.90 -9.70
C SER A 223 -11.01 15.62 -9.45
N PHE A 224 -11.62 14.44 -9.67
CA PHE A 224 -11.04 13.12 -9.48
C PHE A 224 -10.56 12.45 -10.78
N THR A 225 -10.14 13.24 -11.76
CA THR A 225 -9.44 12.76 -12.96
C THR A 225 -7.98 12.36 -12.66
N PHE A 226 -7.44 11.38 -13.39
CA PHE A 226 -6.09 10.86 -13.11
C PHE A 226 -5.01 11.96 -13.10
N ALA A 227 -5.06 12.86 -14.08
CA ALA A 227 -4.09 13.93 -14.30
C ALA A 227 -4.50 15.31 -13.77
N GLY A 228 -5.56 15.39 -12.94
CA GLY A 228 -6.18 16.64 -12.47
C GLY A 228 -5.30 17.60 -11.65
#